data_AF-A0AB39ZA60-F1
#
_entry.id   AF-A0AB39ZA60-F1
#
_cell.length_a   1.000
_cell.length_b   1.000
_cell.length_c   1.000
_cell.angle_alpha   90.00
_cell.angle_beta   90.00
_cell.angle_gamma   90.00
#
_symmetry.space_group_name_H-M   'P 1'
#
loop_
_entity.id
_entity.type
_entity.pdbx_description
1 polymer ?
#
loop_
_entity_poly.entity_id
_entity_poly.type
_entity_poly.pdbx_seq_one_letter_code
_entity_poly.pdbx_strand_id
1 'polypeptide(L)'
;MDSTRQRQCEMCGAAGEDSDECCVVFYGIWSIVIGALCLISGVYFTVVTWTTTAATDGKYAIMVVVSVLATVYAIACVSYIFAGIFMMVGRLNHSRRIFMCGKILSYFFPIYTFLFIFTIVVHFVILPKICRYVNKTFR
;
A
#
# COMPACT_ATOMS: atom_id res chain seq x y z
N MET A 1 19.38 39.64 15.54
CA MET A 1 18.17 38.93 15.06
C MET A 1 18.51 37.46 14.97
N ASP A 2 17.68 36.66 15.63
CA ASP A 2 18.02 35.40 16.26
C ASP A 2 17.97 34.20 15.30
N SER A 3 19.05 33.41 15.23
CA SER A 3 19.22 32.27 14.31
C SER A 3 18.29 31.08 14.62
N THR A 4 17.59 31.14 15.76
CA THR A 4 16.52 30.21 16.11
C THR A 4 15.20 30.49 15.37
N ARG A 5 14.96 31.73 14.90
CA ARG A 5 13.73 32.06 14.13
C ARG A 5 13.79 31.62 12.67
N GLN A 6 14.99 31.45 12.12
CA GLN A 6 15.18 31.04 10.73
C GLN A 6 14.92 29.53 10.54
N ARG A 7 15.13 28.70 11.57
CA ARG A 7 14.73 27.27 11.54
C ARG A 7 13.23 27.05 11.72
N GLN A 8 12.48 28.01 12.25
CA GLN A 8 11.02 27.90 12.39
C GLN A 8 10.26 28.35 11.14
N CYS A 9 10.82 29.22 10.29
CA CYS A 9 10.18 29.64 9.04
C CYS A 9 10.39 28.69 7.84
N GLU A 10 11.45 27.86 7.83
CA GLU A 10 11.61 26.81 6.81
C GLU A 10 10.65 25.62 6.98
N MET A 11 10.07 25.44 8.17
CA MET A 11 9.12 24.35 8.42
C MET A 11 7.67 24.65 8.00
N CYS A 12 7.31 25.88 7.61
CA CYS A 12 5.90 26.23 7.36
C CYS A 12 5.61 27.03 6.08
N GLY A 13 6.61 27.50 5.32
CA GLY A 13 6.39 28.29 4.09
C GLY A 13 6.52 27.53 2.77
N ALA A 14 7.40 26.52 2.71
CA ALA A 14 7.59 25.62 1.57
C ALA A 14 6.86 24.27 1.73
N ALA A 15 6.14 24.11 2.85
CA ALA A 15 5.55 22.86 3.33
C ALA A 15 4.40 22.28 2.47
N GLY A 16 4.07 22.90 1.33
CA GLY A 16 2.95 22.47 0.46
C GLY A 16 3.37 21.69 -0.79
N GLU A 17 4.60 21.83 -1.26
CA GLU A 17 5.10 21.16 -2.47
C GLU A 17 5.92 19.91 -2.12
N ASP A 18 6.92 20.07 -1.24
CA ASP A 18 7.73 18.94 -0.74
C ASP A 18 6.92 17.94 0.10
N SER A 19 5.87 18.41 0.79
CA SER A 19 5.01 17.53 1.58
C SER A 19 4.18 16.58 0.71
N ASP A 20 3.76 17.00 -0.48
CA ASP A 20 2.91 16.17 -1.35
C ASP A 20 3.75 15.05 -1.98
N GLU A 21 4.96 15.38 -2.43
CA GLU A 21 5.90 14.39 -2.97
C GLU A 21 6.35 13.39 -1.89
N CYS A 22 6.72 13.87 -0.69
CA CYS A 22 7.05 12.99 0.44
C CYS A 22 5.91 12.04 0.78
N CYS A 23 4.64 12.49 0.71
CA CYS A 23 3.48 11.63 0.95
C CYS A 23 3.34 10.54 -0.11
N VAL A 24 3.61 10.84 -1.39
CA VAL A 24 3.60 9.86 -2.47
C VAL A 24 4.71 8.82 -2.28
N VAL A 25 5.93 9.27 -1.92
CA VAL A 25 7.06 8.36 -1.66
C VAL A 25 6.76 7.47 -0.46
N PHE A 26 6.34 8.07 0.65
CA PHE A 26 5.94 7.36 1.86
C PHE A 26 4.85 6.33 1.55
N TYR A 27 3.84 6.70 0.78
CA TYR A 27 2.75 5.80 0.42
C TYR A 27 3.19 4.65 -0.49
N GLY A 28 4.11 4.92 -1.41
CA GLY A 28 4.75 3.88 -2.22
C GLY A 28 5.51 2.87 -1.36
N ILE A 29 6.35 3.37 -0.43
CA ILE A 29 7.11 2.52 0.51
C ILE A 29 6.16 1.75 1.41
N TRP A 30 5.17 2.43 1.99
CA TRP A 30 4.12 1.86 2.83
C TRP A 30 3.42 0.71 2.13
N SER A 31 3.01 0.91 0.87
CA SER A 31 2.32 -0.12 0.08
C SER A 31 3.19 -1.36 -0.13
N ILE A 32 4.48 -1.18 -0.39
CA ILE A 32 5.44 -2.29 -0.56
C ILE A 32 5.65 -3.03 0.77
N VAL A 33 5.91 -2.31 1.86
CA VAL A 33 6.21 -2.89 3.18
C VAL A 33 4.99 -3.64 3.72
N ILE A 34 3.81 -3.01 3.72
CA ILE A 34 2.59 -3.65 4.18
C ILE A 34 2.21 -4.81 3.28
N GLY A 35 2.30 -4.67 1.95
CA GLY A 35 2.04 -5.77 1.02
C GLY A 35 2.95 -6.97 1.27
N ALA A 36 4.24 -6.74 1.52
CA ALA A 36 5.20 -7.80 1.82
C ALA A 36 4.94 -8.48 3.17
N LEU A 37 4.69 -7.70 4.23
CA LEU A 37 4.35 -8.23 5.56
C LEU A 37 3.06 -9.05 5.52
N CYS A 38 2.02 -8.54 4.85
CA CYS A 38 0.77 -9.25 4.63
C CYS A 38 0.99 -10.56 3.87
N LEU A 39 1.79 -10.54 2.79
CA LEU A 39 2.11 -11.76 2.03
C LEU A 39 2.80 -12.81 2.89
N ILE A 40 3.84 -12.43 3.65
CA ILE A 40 4.54 -13.34 4.57
C ILE A 40 3.58 -13.92 5.61
N SER A 41 2.74 -13.07 6.21
CA SER A 41 1.75 -13.52 7.19
C SER A 41 0.73 -14.49 6.58
N GLY A 42 0.26 -14.23 5.35
CA GLY A 42 -0.67 -15.10 4.63
C GLY A 42 -0.06 -16.47 4.31
N VAL A 43 1.21 -16.50 3.88
CA VAL A 43 1.95 -17.75 3.67
C VAL A 43 2.09 -18.52 4.98
N TYR A 44 2.48 -17.85 6.07
CA TYR A 44 2.60 -18.47 7.39
C TYR A 44 1.27 -19.10 7.84
N PHE A 45 0.16 -18.35 7.78
CA PHE A 45 -1.16 -18.85 8.13
C PHE A 45 -1.59 -20.04 7.25
N THR A 46 -1.28 -20.00 5.95
CA THR A 46 -1.58 -21.10 5.02
C THR A 46 -0.82 -22.37 5.41
N VAL A 47 0.48 -22.25 5.71
CA VAL A 47 1.32 -23.39 6.13
C VAL A 47 0.84 -23.96 7.45
N VAL A 48 0.56 -23.13 8.45
CA VAL A 48 0.05 -23.57 9.76
C VAL A 48 -1.32 -24.24 9.62
N THR A 49 -2.20 -23.70 8.77
CA THR A 49 -3.51 -24.31 8.54
C THR A 49 -3.38 -25.65 7.83
N TRP A 50 -2.49 -25.74 6.84
CA TRP A 50 -2.21 -26.99 6.13
C TRP A 50 -1.69 -28.08 7.08
N THR A 51 -0.71 -27.78 7.92
CA THR A 51 -0.14 -28.77 8.84
C THR A 51 -1.13 -29.20 9.92
N THR A 52 -1.98 -28.30 10.40
CA THR A 52 -2.99 -28.63 11.42
C THR A 52 -4.18 -29.38 10.85
N THR A 53 -4.63 -29.08 9.61
CA THR A 53 -5.75 -29.80 8.99
C THR A 53 -5.35 -31.14 8.37
N ALA A 54 -4.13 -31.27 7.82
CA ALA A 54 -3.61 -32.55 7.32
C ALA A 54 -3.50 -33.63 8.41
N ALA A 55 -3.41 -33.23 9.68
CA ALA A 55 -3.41 -34.15 10.82
C ALA A 55 -4.82 -34.63 11.22
N THR A 56 -5.89 -34.11 10.62
CA THR A 56 -7.28 -34.49 10.91
C THR A 56 -7.96 -35.04 9.66
N ASP A 57 -8.13 -36.35 9.60
CA ASP A 57 -8.88 -37.02 8.54
C ASP A 57 -10.34 -36.49 8.49
N GLY A 58 -10.74 -35.91 7.36
CA GLY A 58 -12.14 -35.53 7.09
C GLY A 58 -12.43 -34.05 6.82
N LYS A 59 -11.44 -33.15 6.85
CA LYS A 59 -11.64 -31.70 6.63
C LYS A 59 -11.28 -31.19 5.22
N TYR A 60 -11.47 -32.01 4.19
CA TYR A 60 -11.13 -31.66 2.79
C TYR A 60 -11.81 -30.37 2.30
N ALA A 61 -13.09 -30.17 2.63
CA ALA A 61 -13.81 -28.96 2.23
C ALA A 61 -13.17 -27.68 2.81
N ILE A 62 -12.67 -27.74 4.05
CA ILE A 62 -12.02 -26.62 4.72
C ILE A 62 -10.67 -26.32 4.07
N MET A 63 -9.88 -27.34 3.73
CA MET A 63 -8.61 -27.15 3.02
C MET A 63 -8.78 -26.46 1.67
N VAL A 64 -9.79 -26.85 0.88
CA VAL A 64 -10.07 -26.22 -0.43
C VAL A 64 -10.44 -24.76 -0.24
N VAL A 65 -11.35 -24.44 0.68
CA VAL A 65 -11.77 -23.05 0.96
C VAL A 65 -10.59 -22.20 1.42
N VAL A 66 -9.79 -22.69 2.36
CA VAL A 66 -8.60 -21.97 2.85
C VAL A 66 -7.60 -21.73 1.72
N SER A 67 -7.37 -22.71 0.86
CA SER A 67 -6.43 -22.59 -0.27
C SER A 67 -6.89 -21.55 -1.29
N VAL A 68 -8.19 -21.49 -1.59
CA VAL A 68 -8.76 -20.47 -2.49
C VAL A 68 -8.63 -19.08 -1.87
N LEU A 69 -9.02 -18.92 -0.60
CA LEU A 69 -8.90 -17.64 0.11
C LEU A 69 -7.44 -17.17 0.21
N ALA A 70 -6.52 -18.09 0.51
CA ALA A 70 -5.09 -17.79 0.55
C ALA A 70 -4.53 -17.34 -0.80
N THR A 71 -4.97 -17.99 -1.89
CA THR A 71 -4.54 -17.62 -3.25
C THR A 71 -5.03 -16.23 -3.63
N VAL A 72 -6.32 -15.94 -3.37
CA VAL A 72 -6.89 -14.60 -3.64
C VAL A 72 -6.20 -13.54 -2.80
N TYR A 73 -5.92 -13.83 -1.52
CA TYR A 73 -5.20 -12.94 -0.63
C TYR A 73 -3.78 -12.66 -1.10
N ALA A 74 -3.05 -13.70 -1.56
CA ALA A 74 -1.72 -13.55 -2.12
C ALA A 74 -1.71 -12.68 -3.38
N ILE A 75 -2.66 -12.87 -4.29
CA ILE A 75 -2.83 -12.04 -5.49
C ILE A 75 -3.08 -10.58 -5.10
N ALA A 76 -3.90 -10.33 -4.09
CA ALA A 76 -4.17 -8.97 -3.60
C ALA A 76 -2.90 -8.33 -3.00
N CYS A 77 -2.13 -9.05 -2.18
CA CYS A 77 -0.88 -8.56 -1.59
C CYS A 77 0.17 -8.23 -2.67
N VAL A 78 0.35 -9.13 -3.64
CA VAL A 78 1.27 -8.92 -4.76
C VAL A 78 0.84 -7.70 -5.57
N SER A 79 -0.45 -7.57 -5.87
CA SER A 79 -0.99 -6.41 -6.57
C SER A 79 -0.73 -5.10 -5.81
N TYR A 80 -0.77 -5.12 -4.47
CA TYR A 80 -0.47 -3.94 -3.65
C TYR A 80 1.01 -3.55 -3.67
N ILE A 81 1.91 -4.55 -3.67
CA ILE A 81 3.35 -4.31 -3.86
C ILE A 81 3.60 -3.68 -5.24
N PHE A 82 3.00 -4.23 -6.30
CA PHE A 82 3.09 -3.65 -7.64
C PHE A 82 2.51 -2.25 -7.72
N ALA A 83 1.43 -1.96 -6.99
CA ALA A 83 0.86 -0.62 -6.89
C ALA A 83 1.91 0.38 -6.35
N GLY A 84 2.59 0.01 -5.26
CA GLY A 84 3.69 0.78 -4.67
C GLY A 84 4.83 1.03 -5.66
N ILE A 85 5.26 -0.02 -6.36
CA ILE A 85 6.32 0.05 -7.36
C ILE A 85 5.90 0.96 -8.52
N PHE A 86 4.69 0.82 -9.06
CA PHE A 86 4.20 1.67 -10.15
C PHE A 86 4.05 3.13 -9.75
N MET A 87 3.68 3.43 -8.50
CA MET A 87 3.67 4.82 -8.01
C MET A 87 5.09 5.40 -7.96
N MET A 88 6.10 4.63 -7.54
CA MET A 88 7.49 5.09 -7.55
C MET A 88 8.07 5.22 -8.96
N VAL A 89 7.89 4.22 -9.81
CA VAL A 89 8.37 4.24 -11.20
C VAL A 89 7.66 5.33 -12.00
N GLY A 90 6.36 5.52 -11.80
CA GLY A 90 5.58 6.60 -12.41
C GLY A 90 6.09 7.98 -12.02
N ARG A 91 6.57 8.15 -10.77
CA ARG A 91 7.25 9.37 -10.31
C ARG A 91 8.57 9.56 -11.06
N LEU A 92 9.44 8.55 -11.06
CA LEU A 92 10.78 8.63 -11.67
C LEU A 92 10.75 8.89 -13.18
N ASN A 93 9.80 8.26 -13.88
CA ASN A 93 9.68 8.39 -15.33
C ASN A 93 8.80 9.58 -15.77
N HIS A 94 8.35 10.43 -14.84
CA HIS A 94 7.37 11.49 -15.11
C HIS A 94 6.18 11.03 -15.98
N SER A 95 5.72 9.79 -15.77
CA SER A 95 4.67 9.18 -16.58
C SER A 95 3.35 9.12 -15.82
N ARG A 96 2.43 10.02 -16.18
CA ARG A 96 1.07 10.08 -15.62
C ARG A 96 0.33 8.75 -15.71
N ARG A 97 0.52 7.99 -16.79
CA ARG A 97 -0.19 6.72 -17.04
C ARG A 97 0.23 5.64 -16.04
N ILE A 98 1.53 5.47 -15.83
CA ILE A 98 2.07 4.46 -14.90
C ILE A 98 1.66 4.82 -13.46
N PHE A 99 1.74 6.10 -13.12
CA PHE A 99 1.33 6.58 -11.81
C PHE A 99 -0.16 6.34 -11.53
N MET A 100 -1.03 6.65 -12.49
CA MET A 100 -2.48 6.40 -12.35
C MET A 100 -2.80 4.90 -12.29
N CYS A 101 -2.08 4.06 -13.03
CA CYS A 101 -2.24 2.61 -12.95
C CYS A 101 -1.93 2.11 -11.53
N GLY A 102 -0.81 2.54 -10.95
CA GLY A 102 -0.46 2.24 -9.55
C GLY A 102 -1.53 2.70 -8.56
N LYS A 103 -2.09 3.90 -8.75
CA LYS A 103 -3.19 4.40 -7.90
C LYS A 103 -4.43 3.52 -7.96
N ILE A 104 -4.85 3.12 -9.17
CA ILE A 104 -6.02 2.24 -9.37
C ILE A 104 -5.75 0.86 -8.74
N LEU A 105 -4.57 0.30 -8.97
CA LEU A 105 -4.17 -0.99 -8.40
C LEU A 105 -4.20 -0.95 -6.87
N SER A 106 -3.82 0.18 -6.29
CA SER A 106 -3.82 0.37 -4.84
C SER A 106 -5.21 0.38 -4.20
N TYR A 107 -6.30 0.60 -4.95
CA TYR A 107 -7.67 0.60 -4.40
C TYR A 107 -8.20 -0.80 -4.11
N PHE A 108 -7.67 -1.83 -4.78
CA PHE A 108 -8.12 -3.20 -4.56
C PHE A 108 -7.75 -3.69 -3.17
N PHE A 109 -6.58 -3.31 -2.65
CA PHE A 109 -6.08 -3.84 -1.40
C PHE A 109 -6.91 -3.43 -0.16
N PRO A 110 -7.28 -2.15 0.06
CA PRO A 110 -8.14 -1.75 1.18
C PRO A 110 -9.52 -2.42 1.19
N ILE A 111 -10.07 -2.77 0.01
CA ILE A 111 -11.35 -3.49 -0.11
C ILE A 111 -11.20 -4.92 0.43
N TYR A 112 -10.09 -5.60 0.10
CA TYR A 112 -9.79 -6.94 0.61
C TYR A 112 -9.37 -6.94 2.08
N THR A 113 -8.60 -5.95 2.52
CA THR A 113 -8.19 -5.80 3.92
C THR A 113 -9.13 -4.89 4.69
N PHE A 114 -10.45 -4.92 4.42
CA PHE A 114 -11.41 -4.05 5.10
C PHE A 114 -11.36 -4.20 6.64
N LEU A 115 -10.99 -5.40 7.11
CA LEU A 115 -10.80 -5.69 8.54
C LEU A 115 -9.61 -4.94 9.16
N PHE A 116 -8.65 -4.49 8.36
CA PHE A 116 -7.52 -3.66 8.81
C PHE A 116 -7.89 -2.18 8.71
N ILE A 117 -8.61 -1.69 9.72
CA ILE A 117 -9.03 -0.27 9.85
C ILE A 117 -7.85 0.68 9.63
N PHE A 118 -6.67 0.32 10.12
CA PHE A 118 -5.46 1.14 9.97
C PHE A 118 -5.08 1.38 8.50
N THR A 119 -5.13 0.33 7.66
CA THR A 119 -4.80 0.41 6.23
C THR A 119 -5.79 1.31 5.49
N ILE A 120 -7.08 1.24 5.84
CA ILE A 120 -8.12 2.10 5.28
C ILE A 120 -7.83 3.56 5.64
N VAL A 121 -7.59 3.87 6.92
CA VAL A 121 -7.37 5.25 7.38
C VAL A 121 -6.18 5.87 6.67
N VAL A 122 -5.05 5.15 6.59
CA VAL A 122 -3.85 5.62 5.90
C VAL A 122 -4.13 5.86 4.40
N HIS A 123 -4.87 4.96 3.75
CA HIS A 123 -5.24 5.11 2.34
C HIS A 123 -6.10 6.36 2.09
N PHE A 124 -7.14 6.58 2.91
CA PHE A 124 -8.05 7.72 2.78
C PHE A 124 -7.37 9.06 3.09
N VAL A 125 -6.46 9.12 4.07
CA VAL A 125 -5.74 10.35 4.41
C VAL A 125 -4.76 10.76 3.30
N ILE A 126 -4.14 9.78 2.63
CA ILE A 126 -3.10 10.05 1.62
C ILE A 126 -3.71 10.28 0.22
N LEU A 127 -4.87 9.72 -0.08
CA LEU A 127 -5.56 9.88 -1.37
C LEU A 127 -5.74 11.35 -1.83
N PRO A 128 -6.24 12.28 -1.00
CA PRO A 128 -6.36 13.69 -1.38
C PRO A 128 -5.01 14.32 -1.72
N LYS A 129 -3.94 13.97 -0.97
CA LYS A 129 -2.58 14.49 -1.21
C LYS A 129 -1.99 13.98 -2.51
N ILE A 130 -2.19 12.69 -2.81
CA ILE A 130 -1.78 12.09 -4.10
C ILE A 130 -2.53 12.76 -5.26
N CYS A 131 -3.84 12.98 -5.13
CA CYS A 131 -4.62 13.67 -6.16
C CYS A 131 -4.12 15.10 -6.40
N ARG A 132 -3.75 15.82 -5.33
CA ARG A 132 -3.17 17.16 -5.44
C ARG A 132 -1.80 17.15 -6.11
N TYR A 133 -0.94 16.19 -5.77
CA TYR A 133 0.36 15.99 -6.42
C TYR A 133 0.20 15.75 -7.93
N VAL A 134 -0.66 14.80 -8.32
CA VAL A 134 -0.86 14.45 -9.74
C VAL A 134 -1.33 15.64 -10.57
N ASN A 135 -2.24 16.46 -10.04
CA ASN A 135 -2.76 17.62 -10.74
C ASN A 135 -1.74 18.77 -10.85
N LYS A 136 -0.74 18.83 -9.97
CA LYS A 136 0.35 19.82 -10.03
C LYS A 136 1.45 19.36 -10.99
N THR A 137 1.89 18.11 -10.88
CA THR A 137 3.06 17.59 -11.61
C THR A 137 2.76 17.21 -13.07
N PHE A 138 1.54 16.78 -13.37
CA PHE A 138 1.16 16.27 -14.71
C PHE A 138 0.12 17.15 -15.42
N ARG A 139 0.10 18.46 -15.11
CA ARG A 139 -0.76 19.43 -15.78
C ARG A 139 -0.28 19.74 -17.19
#